data_AF-A0A2S2NW64-F1
#
_entry.id   AF-A0A2S2NW64-F1
#
_cell.length_a   1.000
_cell.length_b   1.000
_cell.length_c   1.000
_cell.angle_alpha   90.00
_cell.angle_beta   90.00
_cell.angle_gamma   90.00
#
_symmetry.space_group_name_H-M   'P 1'
#
loop_
_entity.id
_entity.type
_entity.pdbx_description
1 polymer ?
#
loop_
_entity_poly.entity_id
_entity_poly.type
_entity_poly.pdbx_seq_one_letter_code
_entity_poly.pdbx_strand_id
1 'polypeptide(L)'
;MDEKLNFILNVVENDKKMSHANEKNPDLTNFEIDFPIKSFDDLDDVENKISTNTTYRLHLVQYISSVGGLTVKIMVKRIMGLLFIPELLTKFSYNGRGNKKRSFYALLITKIIFESVLKIKK
;
A
#
# COMPACT_ATOMS: atom_id res chain seq x y z
N MET A 1 -19.40 -31.84 13.84
CA MET A 1 -19.36 -30.66 12.94
C MET A 1 -17.93 -30.11 12.84
N ASP A 2 -16.95 -30.86 13.36
CA ASP A 2 -15.66 -30.33 13.83
C ASP A 2 -14.50 -30.72 12.92
N GLU A 3 -14.66 -31.78 12.11
CA GLU A 3 -13.62 -32.25 11.18
C GLU A 3 -13.29 -31.22 10.10
N LYS A 4 -14.31 -30.53 9.56
CA LYS A 4 -14.10 -29.46 8.58
C LYS A 4 -13.42 -28.25 9.19
N LEU A 5 -13.72 -27.93 10.45
CA LEU A 5 -13.09 -26.83 11.17
C LEU A 5 -11.61 -27.13 11.45
N ASN A 6 -11.31 -28.35 11.90
CA ASN A 6 -9.94 -28.80 12.14
C ASN A 6 -9.10 -28.84 10.85
N PHE A 7 -9.71 -29.22 9.73
CA PHE A 7 -9.06 -29.18 8.42
C PHE A 7 -8.71 -27.74 8.02
N ILE A 8 -9.63 -26.79 8.19
CA ILE A 8 -9.39 -25.37 7.90
C ILE A 8 -8.28 -24.81 8.80
N LEU A 9 -8.29 -25.13 10.09
CA LEU A 9 -7.25 -24.69 11.03
C LEU A 9 -5.86 -25.23 10.65
N ASN A 10 -5.77 -26.49 10.25
CA ASN A 10 -4.51 -27.11 9.80
C ASN A 10 -3.98 -26.49 8.50
N VAL A 11 -4.86 -26.15 7.56
CA VAL A 11 -4.47 -25.47 6.32
C VAL A 11 -3.93 -24.06 6.63
N VAL A 12 -4.58 -23.32 7.52
CA VAL A 12 -4.14 -21.97 7.95
C VAL A 12 -2.79 -22.04 8.71
N GLU A 13 -2.59 -23.04 9.56
CA GLU A 13 -1.31 -23.23 10.26
C GLU A 13 -0.17 -23.60 9.32
N ASN A 14 -0.43 -24.42 8.29
CA ASN A 14 0.59 -24.80 7.31
C ASN A 14 0.96 -23.64 6.38
N ASP A 15 0.00 -22.80 6.00
CA ASP A 15 0.27 -21.56 5.25
C ASP A 15 1.12 -20.57 6.07
N LYS A 16 0.85 -20.44 7.38
CA LYS A 16 1.68 -19.63 8.29
C LYS A 16 3.11 -20.16 8.42
N LYS A 17 3.30 -21.48 8.45
CA LYS A 17 4.64 -22.10 8.53
C LYS A 17 5.45 -21.90 7.25
N MET A 18 4.81 -21.93 6.07
CA MET A 18 5.50 -21.74 4.79
C MET A 18 5.83 -20.27 4.48
N SER A 19 5.10 -19.32 5.09
CA SER A 19 5.33 -17.88 4.93
C SER A 19 6.33 -17.27 5.94
N HIS A 20 6.75 -18.00 6.97
CA HIS A 20 7.71 -17.52 7.97
C HIS A 20 9.20 -17.76 7.66
N ALA A 21 9.54 -18.30 6.49
CA ALA A 21 10.95 -18.53 6.13
C ALA A 21 11.68 -17.32 5.52
N ASN A 22 11.01 -16.17 5.29
CA ASN A 22 11.67 -14.92 4.91
C ASN A 22 10.74 -13.72 5.10
N GLU A 23 10.73 -13.12 6.28
CA GLU A 23 10.51 -11.68 6.46
C GLU A 23 10.91 -11.36 7.91
N LYS A 24 12.04 -10.65 8.09
CA LYS A 24 12.34 -9.99 9.36
C LYS A 24 11.14 -9.10 9.61
N ASN A 25 10.24 -9.48 10.51
CA ASN A 25 9.03 -8.73 10.83
C ASN A 25 9.49 -7.42 11.46
N PRO A 26 9.55 -6.32 10.71
CA PRO A 26 9.97 -5.06 11.29
C PRO A 26 8.87 -4.66 12.27
N ASP A 27 9.24 -4.23 13.47
CA ASP A 27 8.30 -3.90 14.54
C ASP A 27 7.26 -2.88 14.03
N LEU A 28 6.04 -3.37 13.77
CA LEU A 28 4.94 -2.61 13.16
C LEU A 28 4.31 -1.61 14.13
N THR A 29 4.73 -1.61 15.40
CA THR A 29 4.04 -0.90 16.49
C THR A 29 4.21 0.62 16.44
N ASN A 30 5.19 1.14 15.70
CA ASN A 30 5.50 2.58 15.63
C ASN A 30 5.47 3.18 14.22
N PHE A 31 4.71 2.60 13.29
CA PHE A 31 4.54 3.19 11.96
C PHE A 31 3.47 4.28 11.95
N GLU A 32 3.86 5.50 12.36
CA GLU A 32 3.00 6.69 12.21
C GLU A 32 2.94 7.12 10.75
N ILE A 33 1.74 7.09 10.17
CA ILE A 33 1.51 7.63 8.84
C ILE A 33 0.48 8.74 8.91
N ASP A 34 0.90 9.94 8.51
CA ASP A 34 0.03 11.10 8.38
C ASP A 34 -0.70 11.07 7.03
N PHE A 35 -1.73 10.24 6.95
CA PHE A 35 -2.69 10.23 5.85
C PHE A 35 -4.01 10.93 6.24
N PRO A 36 -4.71 11.57 5.27
CA PRO A 36 -4.35 11.70 3.86
C PRO A 36 -3.29 12.80 3.62
N ILE A 37 -2.54 12.68 2.53
CA ILE A 37 -1.61 13.71 2.01
C ILE A 37 -2.44 14.89 1.51
N LYS A 38 -2.16 16.09 2.04
CA LYS A 38 -2.98 17.30 1.81
C LYS A 38 -2.29 18.31 0.89
N SER A 39 -0.96 18.35 0.92
CA SER A 39 -0.16 19.33 0.19
C SER A 39 0.91 18.68 -0.70
N PHE A 40 1.57 19.49 -1.53
CA PHE A 40 2.76 19.02 -2.26
C PHE A 40 3.96 18.84 -1.35
N ASP A 41 4.08 19.62 -0.27
CA ASP A 41 5.17 19.49 0.69
C ASP A 41 5.05 18.16 1.44
N ASP A 42 3.83 17.81 1.89
CA ASP A 42 3.52 16.51 2.49
C ASP A 42 3.88 15.34 1.55
N LEU A 43 3.59 15.51 0.25
CA LEU A 43 3.89 14.51 -0.76
C LEU A 43 5.40 14.36 -0.96
N ASP A 44 6.12 15.47 -1.07
CA ASP A 44 7.57 15.47 -1.27
C ASP A 44 8.27 14.86 -0.04
N ASP A 45 7.77 15.09 1.17
CA ASP A 45 8.23 14.42 2.40
C ASP A 45 8.00 12.91 2.37
N VAL A 46 6.83 12.46 1.92
CA VAL A 46 6.54 11.03 1.77
C VAL A 46 7.44 10.39 0.70
N GLU A 47 7.64 11.06 -0.45
CA GLU A 47 8.54 10.59 -1.52
C GLU A 47 10.00 10.49 -1.03
N ASN A 48 10.45 11.48 -0.26
CA ASN A 48 11.76 11.47 0.38
C ASN A 48 11.89 10.31 1.39
N LYS A 49 10.87 10.07 2.23
CA LYS A 49 10.86 8.92 3.16
C LYS A 49 10.88 7.58 2.41
N ILE A 50 10.11 7.45 1.31
CA ILE A 50 10.09 6.23 0.49
C ILE A 50 11.46 5.96 -0.15
N SER A 51 12.15 7.01 -0.63
CA SER A 51 13.44 6.86 -1.31
C SER A 51 14.61 6.60 -0.35
N THR A 52 14.57 7.15 0.86
CA THR A 52 15.69 7.11 1.82
C THR A 52 15.54 6.02 2.88
N ASN A 53 14.32 5.60 3.20
CA ASN A 53 14.06 4.66 4.29
C ASN A 53 13.35 3.39 3.78
N THR A 54 14.14 2.32 3.60
CA THR A 54 13.65 1.01 3.16
C THR A 54 12.62 0.42 4.13
N THR A 55 12.79 0.62 5.45
CA THR A 55 11.83 0.14 6.46
C THR A 55 10.49 0.86 6.31
N TYR A 56 10.50 2.19 6.17
CA TYR A 56 9.30 2.98 5.91
C TYR A 56 8.58 2.49 4.64
N ARG A 57 9.35 2.25 3.57
CA ARG A 57 8.81 1.71 2.31
C ARG A 57 8.13 0.35 2.51
N LEU A 58 8.77 -0.59 3.22
CA LEU A 58 8.20 -1.92 3.47
C LEU A 58 6.93 -1.84 4.31
N HIS A 59 6.94 -1.04 5.38
CA HIS A 59 5.77 -0.80 6.21
C HIS A 59 4.63 -0.18 5.40
N LEU A 60 4.93 0.77 4.52
CA LEU A 60 3.92 1.41 3.68
C LEU A 60 3.27 0.41 2.71
N VAL A 61 4.06 -0.47 2.09
CA VAL A 61 3.53 -1.56 1.25
C VAL A 61 2.61 -2.47 2.07
N GLN A 62 3.04 -2.89 3.26
CA GLN A 62 2.25 -3.77 4.14
C GLN A 62 0.94 -3.09 4.58
N TYR A 63 1.01 -1.83 5.00
CA TYR A 63 -0.15 -1.03 5.37
C TYR A 63 -1.15 -0.90 4.22
N ILE A 64 -0.71 -0.49 3.03
CA ILE A 64 -1.59 -0.33 1.85
C ILE A 64 -2.17 -1.67 1.40
N SER A 65 -1.39 -2.75 1.49
CA SER A 65 -1.87 -4.11 1.19
C SER A 65 -2.99 -4.55 2.12
N SER A 66 -2.98 -4.10 3.38
CA SER A 66 -4.00 -4.45 4.39
C SER A 66 -5.38 -3.86 4.14
N VAL A 67 -5.49 -2.79 3.33
CA VAL A 67 -6.77 -2.12 3.00
C VAL A 67 -7.77 -3.09 2.34
N GLY A 68 -7.25 -4.04 1.55
CA GLY A 68 -8.02 -5.08 0.89
C GLY A 68 -9.10 -4.57 -0.09
N GLY A 69 -9.86 -5.52 -0.64
CA GLY A 69 -10.97 -5.23 -1.55
C GLY A 69 -11.29 -6.43 -2.42
N LEU A 70 -12.57 -6.62 -2.72
CA LEU A 70 -13.03 -7.76 -3.51
C LEU A 70 -12.44 -7.79 -4.93
N THR A 71 -12.15 -6.62 -5.48
CA THR A 71 -11.54 -6.46 -6.80
C THR A 71 -10.42 -5.42 -6.74
N VAL A 72 -9.46 -5.53 -7.67
CA VAL A 72 -8.39 -4.55 -7.86
C VAL A 72 -8.94 -3.12 -7.99
N LYS A 73 -10.05 -2.94 -8.72
CA LYS A 73 -10.70 -1.64 -8.89
C LYS A 73 -11.18 -1.05 -7.57
N ILE A 74 -11.81 -1.87 -6.71
CA ILE A 74 -12.31 -1.44 -5.40
C ILE A 74 -11.13 -1.12 -4.47
N MET A 75 -10.10 -1.96 -4.48
CA MET A 75 -8.91 -1.77 -3.67
C MET A 75 -8.19 -0.46 -4.02
N VAL A 76 -7.90 -0.22 -5.30
CA VAL A 76 -7.26 1.03 -5.76
C VAL A 76 -8.09 2.24 -5.35
N LYS A 77 -9.43 2.19 -5.47
CA LYS A 77 -10.31 3.30 -5.03
C LYS A 77 -10.18 3.58 -3.53
N ARG A 78 -10.14 2.52 -2.70
CA ARG A 78 -9.97 2.66 -1.24
C ARG A 78 -8.60 3.22 -0.87
N ILE A 79 -7.55 2.70 -1.50
CA ILE A 79 -6.17 3.19 -1.31
C ILE A 79 -6.07 4.66 -1.68
N MET A 80 -6.60 5.07 -2.84
CA MET A 80 -6.56 6.46 -3.26
C MET A 80 -7.27 7.40 -2.28
N GLY A 81 -8.44 7.00 -1.76
CA GLY A 81 -9.19 7.77 -0.76
C GLY A 81 -8.56 7.78 0.63
N LEU A 82 -7.70 6.80 0.94
CA LEU A 82 -6.91 6.76 2.16
C LEU A 82 -5.71 7.69 2.06
N LEU A 83 -4.97 7.62 0.95
CA LEU A 83 -3.67 8.27 0.79
C LEU A 83 -3.77 9.75 0.47
N PHE A 84 -4.81 10.22 -0.22
CA PHE A 84 -4.84 11.58 -0.76
C PHE A 84 -6.19 12.25 -0.55
N ILE A 85 -6.15 13.57 -0.37
CA ILE A 85 -7.36 14.38 -0.54
C ILE A 85 -7.67 14.57 -2.03
N PRO A 86 -8.96 14.63 -2.43
CA PRO A 86 -9.34 14.82 -3.83
C PRO A 86 -8.74 16.07 -4.47
N GLU A 87 -8.63 17.17 -3.72
CA GLU A 87 -8.11 18.46 -4.15
C GLU A 87 -6.69 18.36 -4.69
N LEU A 88 -5.84 17.61 -3.99
CA LEU A 88 -4.46 17.35 -4.40
C LEU A 88 -4.42 16.49 -5.67
N LEU A 89 -5.21 15.42 -5.74
CA LEU A 89 -5.29 14.54 -6.91
C LEU A 89 -5.71 15.27 -8.18
N THR A 90 -6.54 16.32 -8.09
CA THR A 90 -6.94 17.11 -9.28
C THR A 90 -5.76 17.79 -9.98
N LYS A 91 -4.65 18.02 -9.27
CA LYS A 91 -3.43 18.67 -9.78
C LYS A 91 -2.55 17.73 -10.60
N PHE A 92 -2.88 16.45 -10.62
CA PHE A 92 -2.17 15.43 -11.38
C PHE A 92 -2.94 15.00 -12.63
N SER A 93 -2.19 14.54 -13.62
CA SER A 93 -2.70 13.61 -14.63
C SER A 93 -1.79 12.39 -14.65
N TYR A 94 -2.27 11.26 -15.17
CA TYR A 94 -1.53 10.00 -15.07
C TYR A 94 -0.10 10.12 -15.64
N ASN A 95 0.03 10.66 -16.86
CA ASN A 95 1.32 10.86 -17.55
C ASN A 95 1.87 12.30 -17.46
N GLY A 96 1.21 13.21 -16.73
CA GLY A 96 1.60 14.63 -16.68
C GLY A 96 1.30 15.44 -17.95
N ARG A 97 0.36 14.99 -18.80
CA ARG A 97 -0.07 15.71 -20.00
C ARG A 97 -1.30 16.59 -19.71
N GLY A 98 -1.33 17.77 -20.33
CA GLY A 98 -2.42 18.77 -20.21
C GLY A 98 -2.31 19.69 -18.98
N ASN A 99 -2.61 20.99 -19.17
CA ASN A 99 -2.72 22.01 -18.12
C ASN A 99 -1.58 22.07 -17.07
N LYS A 100 -0.34 21.77 -17.47
CA LYS A 100 0.85 21.74 -16.59
C LYS A 100 0.67 20.83 -15.35
N LYS A 101 -0.18 19.80 -15.45
CA LYS A 101 -0.41 18.85 -14.36
C LYS A 101 0.84 17.98 -14.14
N ARG A 102 1.16 17.70 -12.87
CA ARG A 102 2.27 16.80 -12.54
C ARG A 102 1.93 15.36 -12.92
N SER A 103 2.96 14.56 -13.23
CA SER A 103 2.80 13.15 -13.58
C SER A 103 2.58 12.30 -12.33
N PHE A 104 1.43 11.66 -12.21
CA PHE A 104 1.17 10.73 -11.11
C PHE A 104 2.00 9.45 -11.26
N TYR A 105 2.19 8.97 -12.48
CA TYR A 105 2.98 7.75 -12.77
C TYR A 105 4.44 7.87 -12.33
N ALA A 106 4.99 9.09 -12.33
CA ALA A 106 6.38 9.32 -11.97
C ALA A 106 6.67 9.20 -10.46
N LEU A 107 5.64 9.30 -9.61
CA LEU A 107 5.78 9.26 -8.15
C LEU A 107 6.18 7.86 -7.65
N LEU A 108 7.01 7.78 -6.62
CA LEU A 108 7.36 6.53 -5.95
C LEU A 108 6.16 5.95 -5.21
N ILE A 109 5.32 6.78 -4.59
CA ILE A 109 4.10 6.31 -3.92
C ILE A 109 3.16 5.59 -4.91
N THR A 110 3.14 5.99 -6.18
CA THR A 110 2.39 5.29 -7.24
C THR A 110 2.94 3.88 -7.47
N LYS A 111 4.26 3.69 -7.44
CA LYS A 111 4.89 2.36 -7.54
C LYS A 111 4.52 1.49 -6.34
N ILE A 112 4.49 2.07 -5.14
CA ILE A 112 4.07 1.39 -3.91
C ILE A 112 2.60 0.94 -3.98
N ILE A 113 1.70 1.77 -4.51
CA ILE A 113 0.31 1.39 -4.74
C ILE A 113 0.23 0.16 -5.65
N PHE A 114 0.98 0.15 -6.77
CA PHE A 114 0.98 -1.00 -7.67
C PHE A 114 1.54 -2.26 -7.03
N GLU A 115 2.66 -2.16 -6.30
CA GLU A 115 3.25 -3.29 -5.57
C GLU A 115 2.27 -3.89 -4.56
N SER A 116 1.57 -3.03 -3.81
CA SER A 116 0.62 -3.43 -2.77
C SER A 116 -0.59 -4.16 -3.35
N VAL A 117 -1.10 -3.69 -4.50
CA VAL A 117 -2.23 -4.32 -5.20
C VAL A 117 -1.83 -5.64 -5.85
N LEU A 118 -0.59 -5.77 -6.32
CA LEU A 118 -0.08 -7.00 -6.94
C LEU A 118 0.28 -8.09 -5.92
N LYS A 119 0.67 -7.73 -4.69
CA LYS A 119 0.95 -8.70 -3.61
C LYS A 119 -0.24 -9.61 -3.29
N ILE A 120 -1.48 -9.16 -3.48
CA ILE A 120 -2.70 -9.94 -3.19
C ILE A 120 -2.97 -11.05 -4.21
N LYS A 121 -2.37 -11.01 -5.40
CA LYS A 121 -2.60 -12.02 -6.46
C LYS A 121 -1.71 -13.27 -6.35
N LYS A 122 -0.91 -13.40 -5.31
CA LYS A 122 -0.12 -14.61 -5.03
C LYS A 122 -0.73 -15.37 -3.87
#